data_AF-A0AAD5P8S1-F1
#
_entry.id   AF-A0AAD5P8S1-F1
#
_cell.length_a   1.000
_cell.length_b   1.000
_cell.length_c   1.000
_cell.angle_alpha   90.00
_cell.angle_beta   90.00
_cell.angle_gamma   90.00
#
_symmetry.space_group_name_H-M   'P 1'
#
loop_
_entity.id
_entity.type
_entity.pdbx_description
1 polymer ?
#
loop_
_entity_poly.entity_id
_entity_poly.type
_entity_poly.pdbx_seq_one_letter_code
_entity_poly.pdbx_strand_id
1 'polypeptide(L)'
;MSSDLQISNISRHGSDLRSKEMLKDEQVMNLVLKSLVGEHAINNYTSIDDGSWIDGKKMDAFFIPKRDIQTLPPVLVQIQDTVDMSFMRQITKYGIHIIDHYEMEPIVLVIGTHIIHSSIVNMISATTKAAYLKTLPSEFCAKELFIMTPDTVKDYLTNLDSNDAALLGKCNREGDSDNNINISGSASIDDNDEGVVNDNDHNSRNALNENADNINTHRSRSTPNENDDDGEGVVDNNDNTLNQDQDGANNSVPSPLSPLVALGYMLMEQKGSLSGLQRYKCNPTILLLSKIVKQYTLDHDIKIQGLVDIATQTRDQFKRILEASNENEPDLKRIRTLASDGVVFTQKCLDKYQRQHNTSNDPSSTTPSFADISATQPVAPNDMTYAAQFKEYYLKRQKRMSWKVCFETGVENGYFKSYKNASSLKSTFNEAQNKKLKKK
;
A
#
# COMPACT_ATOMS: atom_id res chain seq x y z
N MET A 1 -5.58 30.47 -9.99
CA MET A 1 -4.37 30.03 -9.26
C MET A 1 -4.47 28.51 -9.07
N SER A 2 -3.70 27.75 -9.83
CA SER A 2 -3.65 26.28 -9.76
C SER A 2 -2.72 25.92 -8.61
N SER A 3 -3.27 25.43 -7.50
CA SER A 3 -2.49 24.92 -6.38
C SER A 3 -2.02 23.50 -6.71
N ASP A 4 -0.90 23.40 -7.43
CA ASP A 4 -0.14 22.16 -7.57
C ASP A 4 0.51 21.85 -6.21
N LEU A 5 -0.16 21.00 -5.43
CA LEU A 5 0.38 20.37 -4.23
C LEU A 5 1.52 19.43 -4.64
N GLN A 6 2.75 19.95 -4.71
CA GLN A 6 3.94 19.13 -4.76
C GLN A 6 4.19 18.51 -3.38
N ILE A 7 3.68 17.29 -3.19
CA ILE A 7 4.06 16.44 -2.06
C ILE A 7 5.48 15.95 -2.33
N SER A 8 6.46 16.43 -1.58
CA SER A 8 7.85 15.96 -1.66
C SER A 8 7.91 14.50 -1.15
N ASN A 9 7.86 13.55 -2.10
CA ASN A 9 8.05 12.12 -1.85
C ASN A 9 9.53 11.83 -1.53
N ILE A 10 9.94 11.99 -0.27
CA ILE A 10 11.13 11.28 0.23
C ILE A 10 10.69 9.87 0.63
N SER A 11 10.31 9.06 -0.37
CA SER A 11 10.01 7.64 -0.18
C SER A 11 11.32 6.87 -0.26
N ARG A 12 11.71 6.19 0.83
CA ARG A 12 12.77 5.17 0.76
C ARG A 12 12.30 4.05 -0.18
N HIS A 13 13.21 3.43 -0.90
CA HIS A 13 12.90 2.32 -1.81
C HIS A 13 12.20 1.21 -1.00
N GLY A 14 11.02 0.75 -1.46
CA GLY A 14 10.20 -0.23 -0.74
C GLY A 14 9.36 0.31 0.42
N SER A 15 9.27 1.64 0.62
CA SER A 15 8.46 2.28 1.68
C SER A 15 7.19 2.97 1.18
N ASP A 16 6.83 2.80 -0.09
CA ASP A 16 5.61 3.41 -0.64
C ASP A 16 4.36 2.78 -0.01
N LEU A 17 3.97 3.35 1.12
CA LEU A 17 2.80 2.94 1.89
C LEU A 17 1.55 3.07 1.04
N ARG A 18 1.47 4.05 0.13
CA ARG A 18 0.27 4.26 -0.71
C ARG A 18 0.04 3.09 -1.64
N SER A 19 1.10 2.66 -2.33
CA SER A 19 1.02 1.49 -3.22
C SER A 19 0.64 0.22 -2.46
N LYS A 20 1.21 0.01 -1.27
CA LYS A 20 0.89 -1.16 -0.44
C LYS A 20 -0.56 -1.15 0.03
N GLU A 21 -1.04 -0.02 0.56
CA GLU A 21 -2.45 0.09 0.98
C GLU A 21 -3.41 -0.02 -0.20
N MET A 22 -3.07 0.55 -1.36
CA MET A 22 -3.87 0.41 -2.57
C MET A 22 -3.99 -1.07 -3.01
N LEU A 23 -2.92 -1.86 -2.92
CA LEU A 23 -2.97 -3.29 -3.26
C LEU A 23 -3.85 -4.12 -2.31
N LYS A 24 -4.17 -3.60 -1.12
CA LYS A 24 -5.09 -4.25 -0.17
C LYS A 24 -6.55 -3.91 -0.40
N ASP A 25 -6.83 -2.86 -1.18
CA ASP A 25 -8.20 -2.55 -1.58
C ASP A 25 -8.81 -3.74 -2.32
N GLU A 26 -10.00 -4.16 -1.93
CA GLU A 26 -10.64 -5.38 -2.44
C GLU A 26 -10.83 -5.32 -3.97
N GLN A 27 -11.11 -4.14 -4.52
CA GLN A 27 -11.29 -3.96 -5.95
C GLN A 27 -9.95 -4.14 -6.67
N VAL A 28 -8.87 -3.56 -6.15
CA VAL A 28 -7.52 -3.70 -6.72
C VAL A 28 -7.00 -5.13 -6.61
N MET A 29 -7.18 -5.76 -5.45
CA MET A 29 -6.86 -7.17 -5.23
C MET A 29 -7.56 -8.05 -6.28
N ASN A 30 -8.85 -7.83 -6.51
CA ASN A 30 -9.60 -8.57 -7.53
C ASN A 30 -9.11 -8.32 -8.97
N LEU A 31 -8.62 -7.11 -9.30
CA LEU A 31 -8.01 -6.84 -10.61
C LEU A 31 -6.75 -7.71 -10.82
N VAL A 32 -5.90 -7.81 -9.79
CA VAL A 32 -4.70 -8.64 -9.81
C VAL A 32 -5.07 -10.12 -9.93
N LEU A 33 -5.95 -10.61 -9.05
CA LEU A 33 -6.37 -12.01 -9.00
C LEU A 33 -7.05 -12.48 -10.29
N LYS A 34 -7.94 -11.67 -10.85
CA LYS A 34 -8.58 -11.95 -12.14
C LYS A 34 -7.54 -12.16 -13.25
N SER A 35 -6.49 -11.35 -13.25
CA SER A 35 -5.45 -11.38 -14.29
C SER A 35 -4.47 -12.54 -14.10
N LEU A 36 -4.09 -12.86 -12.85
CA LEU A 36 -3.09 -13.89 -12.55
C LEU A 36 -3.68 -15.29 -12.37
N VAL A 37 -4.89 -15.40 -11.83
CA VAL A 37 -5.52 -16.68 -11.49
C VAL A 37 -6.70 -16.96 -12.42
N GLY A 38 -7.55 -15.96 -12.67
CA GLY A 38 -8.71 -16.04 -13.55
C GLY A 38 -10.00 -15.55 -12.88
N GLU A 39 -11.12 -15.54 -13.61
CA GLU A 39 -12.42 -15.03 -13.13
C GLU A 39 -12.91 -15.71 -11.84
N HIS A 40 -12.60 -17.00 -11.66
CA HIS A 40 -12.98 -17.79 -10.49
C HIS A 40 -12.27 -17.36 -9.19
N ALA A 41 -11.26 -16.50 -9.27
CA ALA A 41 -10.54 -15.98 -8.09
C ALA A 41 -11.18 -14.72 -7.50
N ILE A 42 -12.09 -14.05 -8.22
CA ILE A 42 -12.72 -12.81 -7.77
C ILE A 42 -13.51 -13.05 -6.49
N ASN A 43 -13.34 -12.17 -5.49
CA ASN A 43 -13.96 -12.21 -4.16
C ASN A 43 -13.65 -13.46 -3.33
N ASN A 44 -12.72 -14.29 -3.79
CA ASN A 44 -12.39 -15.59 -3.20
C ASN A 44 -11.07 -15.58 -2.41
N TYR A 45 -10.50 -14.40 -2.21
CA TYR A 45 -9.26 -14.18 -1.48
C TYR A 45 -9.46 -13.15 -0.36
N THR A 46 -8.54 -13.15 0.60
CA THR A 46 -8.36 -12.08 1.57
C THR A 46 -6.91 -11.60 1.53
N SER A 47 -6.72 -10.30 1.75
CA SER A 47 -5.39 -9.76 2.01
C SER A 47 -4.94 -10.10 3.43
N ILE A 48 -3.66 -10.41 3.60
CA ILE A 48 -3.05 -10.72 4.89
C ILE A 48 -2.15 -9.55 5.30
N ASP A 49 -2.50 -8.94 6.43
CA ASP A 49 -1.91 -7.68 6.88
C ASP A 49 -1.02 -7.81 8.13
N ASP A 50 -1.00 -8.99 8.74
CA ASP A 50 -0.44 -9.29 10.06
C ASP A 50 1.09 -9.47 10.04
N GLY A 51 1.77 -8.38 9.71
CA GLY A 51 2.59 -7.73 10.74
C GLY A 51 3.83 -8.45 11.26
N SER A 52 4.41 -9.45 10.58
CA SER A 52 5.86 -9.72 10.53
C SER A 52 6.14 -11.08 9.90
N TRP A 53 6.77 -11.13 8.73
CA TRP A 53 7.16 -12.41 8.12
C TRP A 53 8.55 -12.33 7.48
N ILE A 54 9.29 -13.45 7.56
CA ILE A 54 10.72 -13.71 7.27
C ILE A 54 11.69 -12.53 7.51
N ASP A 55 12.60 -12.71 8.45
CA ASP A 55 13.67 -11.74 8.75
C ASP A 55 13.15 -10.34 9.18
N GLY A 56 11.89 -10.26 9.64
CA GLY A 56 11.23 -9.00 10.01
C GLY A 56 10.82 -8.12 8.82
N LYS A 57 10.84 -8.63 7.59
CA LYS A 57 10.54 -7.86 6.38
C LYS A 57 9.12 -8.11 5.86
N LYS A 58 8.25 -7.11 5.99
CA LYS A 58 6.87 -7.17 5.48
C LYS A 58 6.83 -7.22 3.95
N MET A 59 6.07 -8.17 3.40
CA MET A 59 5.70 -8.24 1.98
C MET A 59 4.77 -7.08 1.60
N ASP A 60 4.76 -6.64 0.34
CA ASP A 60 3.90 -5.51 -0.07
C ASP A 60 2.42 -5.87 -0.09
N ALA A 61 2.05 -6.98 -0.75
CA ALA A 61 0.73 -7.57 -0.63
C ALA A 61 0.79 -9.09 -0.76
N PHE A 62 0.06 -9.78 0.12
CA PHE A 62 -0.07 -11.23 0.12
C PHE A 62 -1.53 -11.60 0.26
N PHE A 63 -2.03 -12.38 -0.70
CA PHE A 63 -3.43 -12.78 -0.80
C PHE A 63 -3.53 -14.29 -0.60
N ILE A 64 -4.42 -14.71 0.29
CA ILE A 64 -4.72 -16.12 0.50
C ILE A 64 -6.17 -16.44 0.14
N PRO A 65 -6.46 -17.63 -0.42
CA PRO A 65 -7.83 -18.05 -0.68
C PRO A 65 -8.65 -18.11 0.62
N LYS A 66 -9.95 -17.79 0.50
CA LYS A 66 -10.92 -18.05 1.57
C LYS A 66 -11.05 -19.57 1.77
N ARG A 67 -11.22 -20.02 3.01
CA ARG A 67 -11.05 -21.41 3.48
C ARG A 67 -11.81 -22.50 2.70
N ASP A 68 -12.84 -22.12 1.95
CA ASP A 68 -13.72 -23.04 1.25
C ASP A 68 -13.23 -23.41 -0.17
N ILE A 69 -12.09 -22.89 -0.62
CA ILE A 69 -11.58 -23.08 -2.00
C ILE A 69 -10.13 -23.57 -1.96
N GLN A 70 -9.94 -24.82 -1.54
CA GLN A 70 -8.62 -25.47 -1.34
C GLN A 70 -7.78 -25.64 -2.63
N THR A 71 -8.28 -25.27 -3.80
CA THR A 71 -7.56 -25.46 -5.08
C THR A 71 -6.85 -24.21 -5.60
N LEU A 72 -7.09 -23.06 -4.96
CA LEU A 72 -6.56 -21.77 -5.41
C LEU A 72 -5.17 -21.50 -4.80
N PRO A 73 -4.16 -21.07 -5.59
CA PRO A 73 -2.83 -20.77 -5.06
C PRO A 73 -2.81 -19.46 -4.26
N PRO A 74 -2.00 -19.35 -3.19
CA PRO A 74 -1.66 -18.05 -2.61
C PRO A 74 -1.06 -17.13 -3.67
N VAL A 75 -1.27 -15.82 -3.54
CA VAL A 75 -0.74 -14.83 -4.49
C VAL A 75 0.10 -13.79 -3.75
N LEU A 76 1.35 -13.63 -4.17
CA LEU A 76 2.28 -12.64 -3.63
C LEU A 76 2.51 -11.53 -4.66
N VAL A 77 2.35 -10.28 -4.26
CA VAL A 77 2.69 -9.11 -5.08
C VAL A 77 3.81 -8.34 -4.39
N GLN A 78 4.84 -7.99 -5.16
CA GLN A 78 5.99 -7.21 -4.69
C GLN A 78 6.25 -6.06 -5.66
N ILE A 79 6.42 -4.86 -5.12
CA ILE A 79 6.76 -3.65 -5.86
C ILE A 79 8.19 -3.29 -5.50
N GLN A 80 9.05 -3.25 -6.50
CA GLN A 80 10.47 -3.07 -6.27
C GLN A 80 11.06 -2.07 -7.26
N ASP A 81 11.83 -1.13 -6.74
CA ASP A 81 12.51 -0.13 -7.57
C ASP A 81 13.64 -0.74 -8.41
N THR A 82 14.52 -1.49 -7.74
CA THR A 82 15.63 -2.19 -8.36
C THR A 82 15.46 -3.70 -8.19
N VAL A 83 15.29 -4.41 -9.30
CA VAL A 83 15.17 -5.87 -9.37
C VAL A 83 16.54 -6.47 -9.68
N ASP A 84 17.21 -6.96 -8.65
CA ASP A 84 18.53 -7.60 -8.72
C ASP A 84 18.52 -9.02 -8.13
N MET A 85 19.68 -9.70 -8.16
CA MET A 85 19.79 -11.05 -7.59
C MET A 85 19.56 -11.11 -6.07
N SER A 86 19.79 -10.01 -5.34
CA SER A 86 19.55 -9.95 -3.90
C SER A 86 18.04 -9.97 -3.61
N PHE A 87 17.29 -9.16 -4.35
CA PHE A 87 15.84 -9.15 -4.34
C PHE A 87 15.26 -10.49 -4.81
N MET A 88 15.78 -11.10 -5.87
CA MET A 88 15.31 -12.44 -6.29
C MET A 88 15.53 -13.51 -5.21
N ARG A 89 16.66 -13.49 -4.50
CA ARG A 89 16.86 -14.36 -3.33
C ARG A 89 15.82 -14.12 -2.24
N GLN A 90 15.39 -12.87 -2.06
CA GLN A 90 14.31 -12.54 -1.13
C GLN A 90 12.96 -13.10 -1.60
N ILE A 91 12.63 -13.02 -2.89
CA ILE A 91 11.46 -13.66 -3.47
C ILE A 91 11.49 -15.17 -3.25
N THR A 92 12.63 -15.83 -3.48
CA THR A 92 12.79 -17.27 -3.22
C THR A 92 12.51 -17.61 -1.76
N LYS A 93 13.04 -16.84 -0.81
CA LYS A 93 12.75 -17.02 0.63
C LYS A 93 11.26 -16.89 0.93
N TYR A 94 10.60 -15.87 0.36
CA TYR A 94 9.16 -15.66 0.51
C TYR A 94 8.36 -16.86 -0.02
N GLY A 95 8.71 -17.34 -1.21
CA GLY A 95 8.09 -18.51 -1.82
C GLY A 95 8.19 -19.76 -0.96
N ILE A 96 9.40 -20.11 -0.51
CA ILE A 96 9.65 -21.27 0.35
C ILE A 96 8.82 -21.20 1.63
N HIS A 97 8.80 -20.05 2.30
CA HIS A 97 8.02 -19.89 3.53
C HIS A 97 6.51 -19.99 3.31
N ILE A 98 6.00 -19.50 2.17
CA ILE A 98 4.59 -19.69 1.81
C ILE A 98 4.29 -21.18 1.60
N ILE A 99 5.19 -21.90 0.91
CA ILE A 99 5.06 -23.35 0.70
C ILE A 99 5.07 -24.09 2.05
N ASP A 100 6.01 -23.78 2.93
CA ASP A 100 6.11 -24.42 4.25
C ASP A 100 4.87 -24.16 5.13
N HIS A 101 4.27 -22.97 5.02
CA HIS A 101 3.15 -22.57 5.87
C HIS A 101 1.78 -22.97 5.33
N TYR A 102 1.59 -22.92 4.00
CA TYR A 102 0.31 -23.14 3.34
C TYR A 102 0.24 -24.44 2.53
N GLU A 103 1.34 -25.20 2.48
CA GLU A 103 1.47 -26.45 1.73
C GLU A 103 1.13 -26.30 0.23
N MET A 104 1.34 -25.08 -0.31
CA MET A 104 0.99 -24.74 -1.68
C MET A 104 1.97 -23.72 -2.27
N GLU A 105 2.35 -23.94 -3.52
CA GLU A 105 3.21 -23.02 -4.26
C GLU A 105 2.44 -21.73 -4.62
N PRO A 106 2.98 -20.53 -4.29
CA PRO A 106 2.33 -19.28 -4.63
C PRO A 106 2.47 -18.94 -6.11
N ILE A 107 1.59 -18.07 -6.61
CA ILE A 107 1.85 -17.25 -7.80
C ILE A 107 2.45 -15.94 -7.33
N VAL A 108 3.57 -15.53 -7.92
CA VAL A 108 4.28 -14.31 -7.54
C VAL A 108 4.24 -13.31 -8.70
N LEU A 109 3.91 -12.06 -8.41
CA LEU A 109 3.99 -10.94 -9.33
C LEU A 109 4.98 -9.90 -8.80
N VAL A 110 6.03 -9.64 -9.56
CA VAL A 110 6.99 -8.56 -9.33
C VAL A 110 6.65 -7.38 -10.23
N ILE A 111 6.43 -6.20 -9.65
CA ILE A 111 6.27 -4.94 -10.34
C ILE A 111 7.56 -4.15 -10.17
N GLY A 112 8.40 -4.18 -11.20
CA GLY A 112 9.64 -3.40 -11.23
C GLY A 112 9.35 -1.96 -11.62
N THR A 113 9.74 -0.96 -10.83
CA THR A 113 9.42 0.45 -11.14
C THR A 113 10.53 1.19 -11.86
N HIS A 114 11.80 0.74 -11.76
CA HIS A 114 12.92 1.44 -12.37
C HIS A 114 13.95 0.50 -13.02
N ILE A 115 14.87 -0.08 -12.24
CA ILE A 115 16.03 -0.79 -12.77
C ILE A 115 15.81 -2.30 -12.70
N ILE A 116 16.06 -2.99 -13.81
CA ILE A 116 16.26 -4.44 -13.83
C ILE A 116 17.72 -4.70 -14.12
N HIS A 117 18.40 -5.41 -13.22
CA HIS A 117 19.81 -5.73 -13.44
C HIS A 117 19.96 -6.70 -14.62
N SER A 118 21.03 -6.57 -15.42
CA SER A 118 21.27 -7.40 -16.62
C SER A 118 21.27 -8.90 -16.34
N SER A 119 21.76 -9.29 -15.15
CA SER A 119 21.71 -10.68 -14.67
C SER A 119 20.29 -11.24 -14.60
N ILE A 120 19.30 -10.40 -14.32
CA ILE A 120 17.88 -10.78 -14.28
C ILE A 120 17.28 -10.74 -15.68
N VAL A 121 17.60 -9.70 -16.47
CA VAL A 121 17.10 -9.57 -17.86
C VAL A 121 17.38 -10.83 -18.68
N ASN A 122 18.57 -11.41 -18.52
CA ASN A 122 18.96 -12.65 -19.23
C ASN A 122 18.16 -13.90 -18.81
N MET A 123 17.44 -13.85 -17.69
CA MET A 123 16.58 -14.93 -17.19
C MET A 123 15.11 -14.74 -17.58
N ILE A 124 14.73 -13.55 -18.04
CA ILE A 124 13.34 -13.23 -18.38
C ILE A 124 12.95 -13.93 -19.68
N SER A 125 11.81 -14.60 -19.66
CA SER A 125 11.24 -15.28 -20.82
C SER A 125 9.82 -14.80 -21.12
N ALA A 126 9.36 -15.00 -22.36
CA ALA A 126 7.97 -14.73 -22.73
C ALA A 126 7.00 -15.67 -21.98
N THR A 127 5.78 -15.20 -21.76
CA THR A 127 4.70 -16.02 -21.19
C THR A 127 3.45 -15.92 -22.06
N THR A 128 2.66 -16.99 -22.06
CA THR A 128 1.34 -17.02 -22.71
C THR A 128 0.25 -16.37 -21.86
N LYS A 129 0.54 -16.06 -20.58
CA LYS A 129 -0.45 -15.53 -19.64
C LYS A 129 -1.01 -14.18 -20.06
N ALA A 130 -0.12 -13.25 -20.40
CA ALA A 130 -0.44 -11.94 -20.94
C ALA A 130 0.81 -11.36 -21.58
N ALA A 131 0.65 -10.65 -22.70
CA ALA A 131 1.78 -10.19 -23.49
C ALA A 131 2.56 -9.02 -22.83
N TYR A 132 1.96 -8.35 -21.83
CA TYR A 132 2.60 -7.34 -20.97
C TYR A 132 3.28 -7.91 -19.72
N LEU A 133 3.17 -9.23 -19.50
CA LEU A 133 3.91 -9.95 -18.47
C LEU A 133 5.08 -10.69 -19.09
N LYS A 134 6.11 -10.93 -18.28
CA LYS A 134 7.16 -11.90 -18.56
C LYS A 134 7.27 -12.88 -17.40
N THR A 135 7.94 -14.00 -17.62
CA THR A 135 8.18 -15.00 -16.57
C THR A 135 9.67 -15.06 -16.22
N LEU A 136 9.95 -15.38 -14.96
CA LEU A 136 11.28 -15.70 -14.45
C LEU A 136 11.31 -17.17 -13.99
N PRO A 137 12.49 -17.78 -13.84
CA PRO A 137 12.63 -19.10 -13.22
C PRO A 137 12.04 -19.09 -11.81
N SER A 138 11.22 -20.10 -11.50
CA SER A 138 10.47 -20.17 -10.24
C SER A 138 10.56 -21.53 -9.56
N GLU A 139 11.41 -22.43 -10.07
CA GLU A 139 11.53 -23.79 -9.59
C GLU A 139 11.75 -23.80 -8.06
N PHE A 140 10.98 -24.64 -7.37
CA PHE A 140 11.05 -24.86 -5.93
C PHE A 140 10.60 -23.68 -5.03
N CYS A 141 10.14 -22.56 -5.57
CA CYS A 141 9.71 -21.42 -4.76
C CYS A 141 8.35 -20.83 -5.15
N ALA A 142 7.88 -21.02 -6.38
CA ALA A 142 6.57 -20.55 -6.82
C ALA A 142 6.05 -21.37 -8.00
N LYS A 143 4.73 -21.46 -8.10
CA LYS A 143 4.03 -22.09 -9.22
C LYS A 143 4.30 -21.32 -10.50
N GLU A 144 4.22 -19.99 -10.42
CA GLU A 144 4.51 -19.06 -11.51
C GLU A 144 5.15 -17.79 -10.90
N LEU A 145 6.18 -17.25 -11.54
CA LEU A 145 6.84 -16.00 -11.15
C LEU A 145 6.82 -15.02 -12.31
N PHE A 146 5.88 -14.07 -12.25
CA PHE A 146 5.71 -13.04 -13.25
C PHE A 146 6.47 -11.77 -12.88
N ILE A 147 6.95 -11.07 -13.91
CA ILE A 147 7.51 -9.73 -13.79
C ILE A 147 6.84 -8.79 -14.79
N MET A 148 6.54 -7.58 -14.32
CA MET A 148 6.00 -6.47 -15.10
C MET A 148 6.85 -5.23 -14.84
N THR A 149 7.31 -4.56 -15.89
CA THR A 149 8.20 -3.40 -15.80
C THR A 149 7.78 -2.31 -16.80
N PRO A 150 8.34 -1.08 -16.75
CA PRO A 150 7.98 -0.03 -17.70
C PRO A 150 8.14 -0.49 -19.15
N ASP A 151 9.18 -1.27 -19.43
CA ASP A 151 9.44 -1.81 -20.77
C ASP A 151 8.42 -2.84 -21.24
N THR A 152 7.83 -3.64 -20.34
CA THR A 152 6.81 -4.63 -20.75
C THR A 152 5.43 -4.00 -20.91
N VAL A 153 5.20 -2.84 -20.31
CA VAL A 153 3.92 -2.13 -20.29
C VAL A 153 3.85 -1.06 -21.38
N LYS A 154 4.98 -0.43 -21.77
CA LYS A 154 5.00 0.73 -22.69
C LYS A 154 4.21 0.54 -23.99
N ASP A 155 4.31 -0.62 -24.62
CA ASP A 155 3.63 -0.89 -25.91
C ASP A 155 2.10 -1.01 -25.75
N TYR A 156 1.64 -1.28 -24.53
CA TYR A 156 0.22 -1.35 -24.18
C TYR A 156 -0.35 0.00 -23.75
N LEU A 157 0.50 1.01 -23.63
CA LEU A 157 0.12 2.40 -23.43
C LEU A 157 0.05 3.11 -24.79
N THR A 158 1.07 2.97 -25.63
CA THR A 158 1.23 3.79 -26.86
C THR A 158 0.35 3.40 -28.04
N ASN A 159 -0.26 2.21 -28.06
CA ASN A 159 -1.10 1.71 -29.16
C ASN A 159 -2.45 2.45 -29.39
N LEU A 160 -2.61 3.67 -28.88
CA LEU A 160 -3.80 4.51 -29.01
C LEU A 160 -3.55 5.84 -29.75
N ASP A 161 -2.29 6.17 -30.05
CA ASP A 161 -1.91 7.49 -30.56
C ASP A 161 -2.34 7.79 -32.01
N SER A 162 -2.75 6.77 -32.76
CA SER A 162 -3.07 6.94 -34.19
C SER A 162 -4.55 7.10 -34.52
N ASN A 163 -5.49 6.71 -33.65
CA ASN A 163 -6.92 6.61 -34.01
C ASN A 163 -7.92 7.41 -33.12
N ASP A 164 -7.52 7.96 -31.96
CA ASP A 164 -8.48 8.39 -30.93
C ASP A 164 -8.69 9.90 -30.74
N ALA A 165 -8.14 10.75 -31.63
CA ALA A 165 -8.47 12.18 -31.65
C ALA A 165 -10.00 12.44 -31.78
N ALA A 166 -10.76 11.48 -32.33
CA ALA A 166 -12.21 11.55 -32.46
C ALA A 166 -12.99 11.21 -31.17
N LEU A 167 -12.43 10.44 -30.23
CA LEU A 167 -13.11 10.02 -29.00
C LEU A 167 -12.93 11.02 -27.84
N LEU A 168 -11.79 11.70 -27.78
CA LEU A 168 -11.55 12.77 -26.79
C LEU A 168 -12.51 13.96 -26.94
N GLY A 169 -13.13 14.15 -28.11
CA GLY A 169 -14.17 15.15 -28.33
C GLY A 169 -15.51 14.87 -27.62
N LYS A 170 -15.74 13.64 -27.14
CA LYS A 170 -17.01 13.26 -26.48
C LYS A 170 -17.00 13.40 -24.96
N CYS A 171 -15.87 13.13 -24.29
CA CYS A 171 -15.80 13.26 -22.83
C CYS A 171 -15.85 14.72 -22.32
N ASN A 172 -15.61 15.72 -23.17
CA ASN A 172 -15.58 17.13 -22.78
C ASN A 172 -16.93 17.87 -22.89
N ARG A 173 -18.05 17.19 -23.19
CA ARG A 173 -19.34 17.85 -23.49
C ARG A 173 -20.44 17.77 -22.41
N GLU A 174 -20.21 17.12 -21.28
CA GLU A 174 -21.27 16.90 -20.27
C GLU A 174 -20.98 17.53 -18.88
N GLY A 175 -20.10 18.53 -18.79
CA GLY A 175 -19.61 19.03 -17.49
C GLY A 175 -19.96 20.46 -17.04
N ASP A 176 -20.65 21.28 -17.86
CA ASP A 176 -20.81 22.74 -17.58
C ASP A 176 -22.28 23.22 -17.60
N SER A 177 -23.18 22.49 -16.95
CA SER A 177 -24.47 23.05 -16.55
C SER A 177 -24.74 22.68 -15.10
N ASP A 178 -24.58 23.67 -14.24
CA ASP A 178 -25.22 23.83 -12.91
C ASP A 178 -24.21 24.14 -11.80
N ASN A 179 -23.82 25.41 -11.71
CA ASN A 179 -23.71 26.13 -10.43
C ASN A 179 -23.44 27.62 -10.66
N ASN A 180 -24.52 28.37 -10.90
CA ASN A 180 -24.51 29.82 -10.84
C ASN A 180 -25.03 30.23 -9.44
N ILE A 181 -24.13 30.33 -8.47
CA ILE A 181 -24.43 30.94 -7.16
C ILE A 181 -23.86 32.36 -7.17
N ASN A 182 -24.79 33.33 -7.25
CA ASN A 182 -24.57 34.74 -6.99
C ASN A 182 -23.93 34.95 -5.62
N ILE A 183 -22.73 35.55 -5.58
CA ILE A 183 -22.23 36.27 -4.41
C ILE A 183 -21.77 37.64 -4.87
N SER A 184 -22.69 38.61 -4.76
CA SER A 184 -22.39 40.03 -4.76
C SER A 184 -21.96 40.44 -3.34
N GLY A 185 -20.72 40.89 -3.19
CA GLY A 185 -20.17 41.35 -1.92
C GLY A 185 -18.87 42.11 -2.13
N SER A 186 -18.99 43.36 -2.56
CA SER A 186 -17.93 44.35 -2.71
C SER A 186 -17.32 44.75 -1.37
N ALA A 187 -15.99 44.68 -1.25
CA ALA A 187 -15.21 45.49 -0.31
C ALA A 187 -13.82 45.75 -0.90
N SER A 188 -13.60 46.99 -1.29
CA SER A 188 -12.34 47.64 -1.62
C SER A 188 -11.49 47.83 -0.35
N ILE A 189 -10.22 47.46 -0.38
CA ILE A 189 -9.20 48.00 0.52
C ILE A 189 -7.92 48.25 -0.28
N ASP A 190 -7.39 49.44 -0.06
CA ASP A 190 -6.36 50.18 -0.76
C ASP A 190 -4.93 49.64 -0.62
N ASP A 191 -4.13 50.12 -1.58
CA ASP A 191 -2.69 50.10 -1.73
C ASP A 191 -1.89 50.62 -0.52
N ASN A 192 -0.67 50.09 -0.35
CA ASN A 192 0.59 50.74 0.07
C ASN A 192 1.68 49.64 0.01
N ASP A 193 2.55 49.60 -0.99
CA ASP A 193 3.76 50.42 -1.16
C ASP A 193 4.74 50.35 0.03
N GLU A 194 5.83 49.60 -0.15
CA GLU A 194 7.19 50.08 0.13
C GLU A 194 8.22 49.08 -0.43
N GLY A 195 9.06 49.57 -1.34
CA GLY A 195 10.21 48.86 -1.88
C GLY A 195 11.45 48.97 -0.97
N VAL A 196 12.32 47.98 -1.05
CA VAL A 196 13.75 48.13 -0.71
C VAL A 196 14.58 47.43 -1.78
N VAL A 197 15.66 48.14 -2.12
CA VAL A 197 16.51 48.07 -3.30
C VAL A 197 17.89 47.54 -2.88
N ASN A 198 18.53 46.78 -3.78
CA ASN A 198 19.99 46.58 -3.96
C ASN A 198 20.79 45.82 -2.87
N ASP A 199 21.90 45.13 -3.13
CA ASP A 199 22.78 44.98 -4.32
C ASP A 199 23.85 43.90 -4.02
N ASN A 200 24.49 43.37 -5.08
CA ASN A 200 25.92 42.99 -5.17
C ASN A 200 26.47 41.78 -4.37
N ASP A 201 27.50 41.03 -4.78
CA ASP A 201 28.19 40.76 -6.05
C ASP A 201 29.27 39.67 -5.77
N HIS A 202 29.74 38.98 -6.81
CA HIS A 202 31.11 38.43 -7.04
C HIS A 202 31.73 37.30 -6.18
N ASN A 203 32.09 36.18 -6.84
CA ASN A 203 33.45 35.64 -7.15
C ASN A 203 33.39 34.10 -7.34
N SER A 204 33.63 33.49 -8.51
CA SER A 204 34.90 33.24 -9.25
C SER A 204 35.94 32.30 -8.61
N ARG A 205 36.40 31.33 -9.43
CA ARG A 205 37.70 30.60 -9.46
C ARG A 205 37.88 29.41 -8.48
N ASN A 206 38.49 28.25 -8.79
CA ASN A 206 39.47 27.72 -9.77
C ASN A 206 39.20 26.19 -9.93
N ALA A 207 39.36 25.49 -11.07
CA ALA A 207 40.52 25.21 -11.93
C ALA A 207 41.57 24.21 -11.37
N LEU A 208 41.70 23.09 -12.11
CA LEU A 208 42.91 22.26 -12.40
C LEU A 208 43.50 21.35 -11.31
N ASN A 209 43.65 20.06 -11.64
CA ASN A 209 44.90 19.35 -12.00
C ASN A 209 44.75 17.84 -11.65
N GLU A 210 44.77 16.91 -12.60
CA GLU A 210 45.92 16.35 -13.37
C GLU A 210 46.45 15.04 -12.77
N ASN A 211 46.69 14.11 -13.71
CA ASN A 211 47.71 13.06 -13.73
C ASN A 211 47.48 11.81 -12.87
N ALA A 212 47.89 10.61 -13.28
CA ALA A 212 48.34 10.03 -14.54
C ALA A 212 48.69 8.56 -14.19
N ASP A 213 48.59 7.66 -15.17
CA ASP A 213 49.39 6.43 -15.32
C ASP A 213 49.17 5.32 -14.26
N ASN A 214 49.30 4.01 -14.52
CA ASN A 214 50.10 3.33 -15.53
C ASN A 214 49.66 1.85 -15.62
N ILE A 215 49.58 1.36 -16.86
CA ILE A 215 50.11 0.08 -17.38
C ILE A 215 50.24 -1.11 -16.41
N ASN A 216 49.55 -2.23 -16.72
CA ASN A 216 50.29 -3.47 -16.99
C ASN A 216 49.53 -4.50 -17.84
N THR A 217 50.03 -4.67 -19.06
CA THR A 217 49.85 -5.80 -19.98
C THR A 217 50.48 -7.07 -19.42
N HIS A 218 49.78 -8.20 -19.50
CA HIS A 218 50.43 -9.50 -19.69
C HIS A 218 49.75 -10.32 -20.78
N ARG A 219 50.59 -10.61 -21.78
CA ARG A 219 50.40 -11.41 -22.99
C ARG A 219 51.04 -12.78 -22.75
N SER A 220 50.40 -13.86 -23.22
CA SER A 220 50.95 -15.18 -23.60
C SER A 220 49.80 -16.20 -23.59
N ARG A 221 49.62 -17.21 -24.45
CA ARG A 221 50.28 -17.78 -25.65
C ARG A 221 49.32 -18.97 -26.03
N SER A 222 48.77 -19.07 -27.25
CA SER A 222 49.13 -20.06 -28.31
C SER A 222 49.17 -21.54 -27.81
N THR A 223 48.57 -22.61 -28.38
CA THR A 223 47.97 -22.99 -29.70
C THR A 223 47.19 -24.35 -29.52
N PRO A 224 47.00 -25.28 -30.51
CA PRO A 224 45.67 -25.65 -31.04
C PRO A 224 45.36 -27.18 -30.99
N ASN A 225 44.19 -27.59 -31.51
CA ASN A 225 43.90 -28.86 -32.22
C ASN A 225 42.41 -28.79 -32.63
N GLU A 226 42.04 -28.69 -33.92
CA GLU A 226 42.03 -29.76 -34.94
C GLU A 226 41.36 -31.05 -34.45
N ASN A 227 40.13 -31.27 -34.91
CA ASN A 227 39.68 -32.53 -35.48
C ASN A 227 38.44 -32.26 -36.35
N ASP A 228 38.64 -32.53 -37.63
CA ASP A 228 37.64 -32.76 -38.66
C ASP A 228 36.75 -33.97 -38.28
N ASP A 229 35.48 -33.96 -38.66
CA ASP A 229 34.85 -35.16 -39.24
C ASP A 229 33.60 -34.79 -40.04
N ASP A 230 33.52 -35.44 -41.19
CA ASP A 230 32.66 -35.17 -42.33
C ASP A 230 31.27 -35.81 -42.19
N GLY A 231 30.28 -35.26 -42.87
CA GLY A 231 28.95 -35.87 -42.92
C GLY A 231 27.95 -35.13 -43.80
N GLU A 232 28.20 -35.15 -45.12
CA GLU A 232 27.28 -34.70 -46.16
C GLU A 232 25.91 -35.42 -46.11
N GLY A 233 24.84 -34.68 -46.38
CA GLY A 233 23.46 -35.16 -46.43
C GLY A 233 22.54 -34.20 -47.17
N VAL A 234 22.73 -34.16 -48.48
CA VAL A 234 22.08 -33.40 -49.56
C VAL A 234 20.56 -33.72 -49.73
N VAL A 235 19.76 -32.67 -50.01
CA VAL A 235 18.49 -32.61 -50.79
C VAL A 235 17.19 -32.99 -50.02
N ASP A 236 16.10 -32.20 -49.98
CA ASP A 236 15.45 -31.52 -51.10
C ASP A 236 14.59 -30.30 -50.70
N ASN A 237 14.35 -29.48 -51.71
CA ASN A 237 13.65 -28.21 -51.75
C ASN A 237 12.13 -28.34 -51.51
N ASN A 238 11.53 -27.31 -50.91
CA ASN A 238 10.23 -26.82 -51.36
C ASN A 238 10.02 -25.36 -50.95
N ASP A 239 10.35 -24.50 -51.90
CA ASP A 239 9.86 -23.13 -52.04
C ASP A 239 8.33 -23.15 -52.12
N ASN A 240 7.67 -22.39 -51.25
CA ASN A 240 6.28 -22.00 -51.43
C ASN A 240 6.11 -20.54 -51.02
N THR A 241 6.65 -19.67 -51.87
CA THR A 241 6.50 -18.22 -51.82
C THR A 241 5.12 -17.85 -52.35
N LEU A 242 4.12 -17.81 -51.45
CA LEU A 242 2.83 -17.20 -51.75
C LEU A 242 2.86 -15.74 -51.30
N ASN A 243 3.12 -14.84 -52.26
CA ASN A 243 2.86 -13.42 -52.11
C ASN A 243 1.35 -13.22 -51.88
N GLN A 244 0.98 -12.71 -50.70
CA GLN A 244 -0.26 -11.98 -50.52
C GLN A 244 0.08 -10.55 -50.12
N ASP A 245 0.08 -9.68 -51.13
CA ASP A 245 -0.17 -8.26 -50.95
C ASP A 245 -1.60 -8.11 -50.40
N GLN A 246 -1.71 -7.84 -49.10
CA GLN A 246 -2.89 -7.22 -48.53
C GLN A 246 -2.48 -5.93 -47.83
N ASP A 247 -2.43 -4.85 -48.61
CA ASP A 247 -2.70 -3.50 -48.15
C ASP A 247 -4.18 -3.42 -47.73
N GLY A 248 -4.49 -4.04 -46.60
CA GLY A 248 -5.74 -3.88 -45.88
C GLY A 248 -5.47 -3.00 -44.66
N ALA A 249 -5.71 -1.70 -44.79
CA ALA A 249 -5.77 -0.77 -43.67
C ALA A 249 -6.91 -1.18 -42.73
N ASN A 250 -6.64 -2.16 -41.87
CA ASN A 250 -7.55 -2.62 -40.82
C ASN A 250 -7.57 -1.54 -39.75
N ASN A 251 -8.64 -0.75 -39.74
CA ASN A 251 -9.09 0.04 -38.59
C ASN A 251 -9.47 -0.93 -37.46
N SER A 252 -8.49 -1.54 -36.79
CA SER A 252 -8.72 -2.25 -35.55
C SER A 252 -9.08 -1.22 -34.48
N VAL A 253 -10.27 -1.38 -33.91
CA VAL A 253 -10.70 -0.61 -32.74
C VAL A 253 -9.64 -0.82 -31.65
N PRO A 254 -9.11 0.25 -31.03
CA PRO A 254 -8.09 0.11 -30.02
C PRO A 254 -8.60 -0.80 -28.88
N SER A 255 -7.85 -1.85 -28.58
CA SER A 255 -8.21 -2.74 -27.49
C SER A 255 -8.23 -1.95 -26.17
N PRO A 256 -9.25 -2.11 -25.32
CA PRO A 256 -9.32 -1.42 -24.05
C PRO A 256 -8.08 -1.74 -23.19
N LEU A 257 -7.51 -0.70 -22.56
CA LEU A 257 -6.36 -0.84 -21.67
C LEU A 257 -6.64 -1.91 -20.60
N SER A 258 -5.78 -2.94 -20.53
CA SER A 258 -5.91 -4.00 -19.54
C SER A 258 -5.87 -3.42 -18.12
N PRO A 259 -6.76 -3.84 -17.20
CA PRO A 259 -6.76 -3.34 -15.84
C PRO A 259 -5.44 -3.55 -15.08
N LEU A 260 -4.71 -4.65 -15.35
CA LEU A 260 -3.42 -4.88 -14.71
C LEU A 260 -2.32 -3.96 -15.27
N VAL A 261 -2.39 -3.63 -16.57
CA VAL A 261 -1.48 -2.65 -17.20
C VAL A 261 -1.73 -1.27 -16.61
N ALA A 262 -3.01 -0.87 -16.46
CA ALA A 262 -3.41 0.37 -15.80
C ALA A 262 -2.88 0.46 -14.35
N LEU A 263 -3.04 -0.61 -13.56
CA LEU A 263 -2.51 -0.71 -12.21
C LEU A 263 -0.98 -0.64 -12.19
N GLY A 264 -0.32 -1.44 -13.02
CA GLY A 264 1.14 -1.48 -13.14
C GLY A 264 1.73 -0.12 -13.47
N TYR A 265 1.17 0.55 -14.48
CA TYR A 265 1.59 1.90 -14.86
C TYR A 265 1.44 2.90 -13.71
N MET A 266 0.30 2.88 -13.00
CA MET A 266 0.07 3.78 -11.87
C MET A 266 1.08 3.54 -10.73
N LEU A 267 1.40 2.28 -10.44
CA LEU A 267 2.38 1.89 -9.43
C LEU A 267 3.82 2.22 -9.84
N MET A 268 4.13 2.19 -11.13
CA MET A 268 5.47 2.49 -11.66
C MET A 268 5.76 3.98 -11.74
N GLU A 269 4.79 4.80 -12.15
CA GLU A 269 5.01 6.24 -12.31
C GLU A 269 5.31 6.92 -10.96
N GLN A 270 4.71 6.47 -9.86
CA GLN A 270 4.83 7.04 -8.50
C GLN A 270 4.70 8.58 -8.41
N LYS A 271 4.23 9.24 -9.48
CA LYS A 271 4.07 10.68 -9.55
C LYS A 271 2.80 11.06 -8.83
N GLY A 272 2.88 12.13 -8.04
CA GLY A 272 1.69 12.73 -7.40
C GLY A 272 0.67 13.25 -8.41
N SER A 273 1.07 13.45 -9.66
CA SER A 273 0.18 13.87 -10.75
C SER A 273 -0.01 12.77 -11.79
N LEU A 274 -1.26 12.48 -12.10
CA LEU A 274 -1.70 11.60 -13.17
C LEU A 274 -1.66 12.29 -14.55
N SER A 275 -0.82 13.31 -14.75
CA SER A 275 -0.73 14.04 -16.03
C SER A 275 -0.41 13.09 -17.18
N GLY A 276 0.43 12.07 -16.95
CA GLY A 276 0.72 11.02 -17.94
C GLY A 276 -0.50 10.18 -18.33
N LEU A 277 -1.47 10.05 -17.43
CA LEU A 277 -2.74 9.34 -17.63
C LEU A 277 -3.86 10.25 -18.17
N GLN A 278 -3.56 11.50 -18.53
CA GLN A 278 -4.56 12.43 -19.02
C GLN A 278 -5.31 11.90 -20.25
N ARG A 279 -4.65 11.06 -21.06
CA ARG A 279 -5.26 10.36 -22.22
C ARG A 279 -6.25 9.26 -21.84
N TYR A 280 -6.16 8.73 -20.61
CA TYR A 280 -7.02 7.64 -20.11
C TYR A 280 -8.01 8.11 -19.05
N LYS A 281 -8.32 9.40 -18.98
CA LYS A 281 -9.28 9.97 -18.01
C LYS A 281 -10.66 9.33 -18.08
N CYS A 282 -11.07 8.79 -19.23
CA CYS A 282 -12.36 8.10 -19.38
C CYS A 282 -12.25 6.58 -19.16
N ASN A 283 -11.06 6.03 -18.89
CA ASN A 283 -10.92 4.61 -18.61
C ASN A 283 -11.46 4.30 -17.20
N PRO A 284 -12.40 3.34 -17.06
CA PRO A 284 -13.04 3.06 -15.78
C PRO A 284 -12.07 2.53 -14.72
N THR A 285 -11.05 1.75 -15.11
CA THR A 285 -10.03 1.27 -14.18
C THR A 285 -9.15 2.40 -13.68
N ILE A 286 -8.71 3.31 -14.54
CA ILE A 286 -7.92 4.48 -14.12
C ILE A 286 -8.72 5.39 -13.20
N LEU A 287 -10.01 5.62 -13.49
CA LEU A 287 -10.89 6.39 -12.60
C LEU A 287 -11.05 5.72 -11.24
N LEU A 288 -11.25 4.41 -11.21
CA LEU A 288 -11.32 3.62 -9.98
C LEU A 288 -10.04 3.76 -9.16
N LEU A 289 -8.89 3.46 -9.76
CA LEU A 289 -7.59 3.53 -9.08
C LEU A 289 -7.30 4.96 -8.58
N SER A 290 -7.61 5.97 -9.39
CA SER A 290 -7.46 7.38 -9.00
C SER A 290 -8.34 7.74 -7.81
N LYS A 291 -9.58 7.24 -7.76
CA LYS A 291 -10.50 7.45 -6.64
C LYS A 291 -9.95 6.82 -5.37
N ILE A 292 -9.45 5.59 -5.46
CA ILE A 292 -8.86 4.85 -4.34
C ILE A 292 -7.64 5.61 -3.79
N VAL A 293 -6.70 6.01 -4.65
CA VAL A 293 -5.50 6.78 -4.25
C VAL A 293 -5.88 8.11 -3.60
N LYS A 294 -6.88 8.83 -4.14
CA LYS A 294 -7.37 10.08 -3.55
C LYS A 294 -7.96 9.87 -2.16
N GLN A 295 -8.78 8.84 -1.98
CA GLN A 295 -9.36 8.51 -0.68
C GLN A 295 -8.27 8.23 0.36
N TYR A 296 -7.29 7.39 0.01
CA TYR A 296 -6.17 7.11 0.90
C TYR A 296 -5.33 8.35 1.22
N THR A 297 -5.11 9.23 0.22
CA THR A 297 -4.36 10.47 0.43
C THR A 297 -5.10 11.38 1.41
N LEU A 298 -6.41 11.56 1.24
CA LEU A 298 -7.24 12.35 2.16
C LEU A 298 -7.21 11.78 3.58
N ASP A 299 -7.38 10.48 3.74
CA ASP A 299 -7.36 9.83 5.06
C ASP A 299 -5.98 9.95 5.74
N HIS A 300 -4.90 9.89 4.96
CA HIS A 300 -3.55 10.07 5.46
C HIS A 300 -3.27 11.52 5.85
N ASP A 301 -3.72 12.49 5.05
CA ASP A 301 -3.56 13.92 5.33
C ASP A 301 -4.31 14.32 6.60
N ILE A 302 -5.53 13.78 6.82
CA ILE A 302 -6.28 13.98 8.07
C ILE A 302 -5.50 13.42 9.26
N LYS A 303 -4.89 12.23 9.13
CA LYS A 303 -4.07 11.63 10.20
C LYS A 303 -2.82 12.46 10.48
N ILE A 304 -2.09 12.90 9.45
CA ILE A 304 -0.92 13.78 9.58
C ILE A 304 -1.34 15.06 10.29
N GLN A 305 -2.41 15.73 9.84
CA GLN A 305 -2.86 16.98 10.43
C GLN A 305 -3.16 16.81 11.91
N GLY A 306 -3.87 15.74 12.29
CA GLY A 306 -4.11 15.43 13.69
C GLY A 306 -2.83 15.21 14.51
N LEU A 307 -1.78 14.62 13.93
CA LEU A 307 -0.47 14.48 14.58
C LEU A 307 0.27 15.82 14.71
N VAL A 308 0.20 16.68 13.69
CA VAL A 308 0.75 18.04 13.71
C VAL A 308 0.07 18.87 14.80
N ASP A 309 -1.25 18.78 14.93
CA ASP A 309 -2.00 19.47 15.97
C ASP A 309 -1.58 19.01 17.37
N ILE A 310 -1.39 17.69 17.56
CA ILE A 310 -0.90 17.13 18.82
C ILE A 310 0.51 17.63 19.14
N ALA A 311 1.42 17.61 18.17
CA ALA A 311 2.79 18.08 18.35
C ALA A 311 2.83 19.57 18.69
N THR A 312 2.00 20.36 18.01
CA THR A 312 1.85 21.81 18.24
C THR A 312 1.33 22.09 19.65
N GLN A 313 0.25 21.43 20.06
CA GLN A 313 -0.32 21.60 21.39
C GLN A 313 0.64 21.15 22.50
N THR A 314 1.38 20.06 22.28
CA THR A 314 2.39 19.56 23.22
C THR A 314 3.55 20.53 23.37
N ARG A 315 4.05 21.07 22.25
CA ARG A 315 5.09 22.11 22.23
C ARG A 315 4.63 23.34 23.00
N ASP A 316 3.40 23.80 22.76
CA ASP A 316 2.88 25.00 23.40
C ASP A 316 2.66 24.79 24.91
N GLN A 317 2.32 23.58 25.35
CA GLN A 317 2.31 23.22 26.77
C GLN A 317 3.71 23.29 27.40
N PHE A 318 4.74 22.75 26.73
CA PHE A 318 6.11 22.87 27.23
C PHE A 318 6.59 24.32 27.29
N LYS A 319 6.23 25.17 26.32
CA LYS A 319 6.52 26.61 26.38
C LYS A 319 5.90 27.26 27.62
N ARG A 320 4.63 27.00 27.91
CA ARG A 320 3.96 27.53 29.11
C ARG A 320 4.62 27.08 30.41
N ILE A 321 5.12 25.84 30.45
CA ILE A 321 5.88 25.31 31.60
C ILE A 321 7.20 26.07 31.76
N LEU A 322 7.94 26.28 30.67
CA LEU A 322 9.20 27.02 30.69
C LEU A 322 9.01 28.49 31.09
N GLU A 323 7.98 29.16 30.56
CA GLU A 323 7.63 30.53 30.94
C GLU A 323 7.33 30.63 32.44
N ALA A 324 6.46 29.76 32.97
CA ALA A 324 6.13 29.73 34.41
C ALA A 324 7.35 29.41 35.30
N SER A 325 8.34 28.68 34.77
CA SER A 325 9.58 28.36 35.49
C SER A 325 10.61 29.50 35.51
N ASN A 326 10.50 30.45 34.57
CA ASN A 326 11.44 31.57 34.43
C ASN A 326 10.94 32.87 35.08
N GLU A 327 9.74 32.86 35.68
CA GLU A 327 9.21 33.97 36.46
C GLU A 327 10.08 34.22 37.72
N ASN A 328 10.22 35.48 38.15
CA ASN A 328 11.09 35.88 39.27
C ASN A 328 10.80 35.12 40.58
N GLU A 329 9.55 34.71 40.78
CA GLU A 329 9.13 33.79 41.84
C GLU A 329 8.29 32.67 41.18
N PRO A 330 8.89 31.51 40.87
CA PRO A 330 8.23 30.48 40.07
C PRO A 330 7.07 29.84 40.85
N ASP A 331 5.86 29.92 40.28
CA ASP A 331 4.69 29.25 40.82
C ASP A 331 4.76 27.74 40.55
N LEU A 332 5.37 27.00 41.48
CA LEU A 332 5.50 25.54 41.43
C LEU A 332 4.15 24.83 41.30
N LYS A 333 3.06 25.42 41.81
CA LYS A 333 1.72 24.84 41.70
C LYS A 333 1.24 24.95 40.25
N ARG A 334 1.38 26.12 39.62
CA ARG A 334 1.07 26.33 38.20
C ARG A 334 1.88 25.41 37.30
N ILE A 335 3.19 25.27 37.54
CA ILE A 335 4.07 24.36 36.78
C ILE A 335 3.58 22.92 36.87
N ARG A 336 3.25 22.44 38.08
CA ARG A 336 2.74 21.08 38.30
C ARG A 336 1.41 20.84 37.60
N THR A 337 0.51 21.82 37.62
CA THR A 337 -0.78 21.74 36.90
C THR A 337 -0.57 21.64 35.40
N LEU A 338 0.25 22.52 34.80
CA LEU A 338 0.55 22.49 33.37
C LEU A 338 1.18 21.16 32.94
N ALA A 339 2.12 20.62 33.73
CA ALA A 339 2.73 19.32 33.44
C ALA A 339 1.71 18.17 33.53
N SER A 340 0.84 18.19 34.55
CA SER A 340 -0.21 17.17 34.73
C SER A 340 -1.22 17.20 33.57
N ASP A 341 -1.64 18.40 33.16
CA ASP A 341 -2.55 18.59 32.03
C ASP A 341 -1.92 18.10 30.71
N GLY A 342 -0.61 18.34 30.52
CA GLY A 342 0.15 17.80 29.39
C GLY A 342 0.16 16.28 29.34
N VAL A 343 0.34 15.61 30.48
CA VAL A 343 0.28 14.14 30.59
C VAL A 343 -1.13 13.62 30.26
N VAL A 344 -2.17 14.23 30.83
CA VAL A 344 -3.57 13.83 30.55
C VAL A 344 -3.92 14.00 29.08
N PHE A 345 -3.51 15.12 28.48
CA PHE A 345 -3.72 15.39 27.06
C PHE A 345 -3.02 14.34 26.18
N THR A 346 -1.72 14.12 26.38
CA THR A 346 -0.95 13.16 25.57
C THR A 346 -1.46 11.74 25.73
N GLN A 347 -1.87 11.32 26.93
CA GLN A 347 -2.51 10.02 27.14
C GLN A 347 -3.83 9.89 26.38
N LYS A 348 -4.69 10.92 26.43
CA LYS A 348 -5.96 10.92 25.68
C LYS A 348 -5.74 10.82 24.17
N CYS A 349 -4.70 11.49 23.66
CA CYS A 349 -4.29 11.36 22.26
C CYS A 349 -3.80 9.94 21.95
N LEU A 350 -2.96 9.36 22.80
CA LEU A 350 -2.48 7.99 22.64
C LEU A 350 -3.65 7.00 22.57
N ASP A 351 -4.59 7.08 23.50
CA ASP A 351 -5.79 6.23 23.54
C ASP A 351 -6.63 6.37 22.26
N LYS A 352 -6.78 7.60 21.73
CA LYS A 352 -7.51 7.87 20.48
C LYS A 352 -6.87 7.13 19.30
N TYR A 353 -5.56 7.25 19.13
CA TYR A 353 -4.85 6.66 17.98
C TYR A 353 -4.64 5.15 18.11
N GLN A 354 -4.45 4.64 19.32
CA GLN A 354 -4.39 3.19 19.56
C GLN A 354 -5.74 2.52 19.26
N ARG A 355 -6.86 3.16 19.63
CA ARG A 355 -8.20 2.65 19.27
C ARG A 355 -8.42 2.63 17.77
N GLN A 356 -8.04 3.70 17.06
CA GLN A 356 -8.14 3.77 15.61
C GLN A 356 -7.32 2.69 14.91
N HIS A 357 -6.13 2.38 15.43
CA HIS A 357 -5.29 1.29 14.93
C HIS A 357 -5.97 -0.08 15.09
N ASN A 358 -6.70 -0.29 16.18
CA ASN A 358 -7.35 -1.57 16.46
C ASN A 358 -8.70 -1.75 15.75
N THR A 359 -9.40 -0.66 15.40
CA THR A 359 -10.68 -0.70 14.67
C THR A 359 -10.52 -0.81 13.15
N SER A 360 -9.31 -0.65 12.61
CA SER A 360 -9.06 -0.75 11.16
C SER A 360 -9.05 -2.21 10.64
N ASN A 361 -9.27 -3.20 11.50
CA ASN A 361 -9.26 -4.63 11.16
C ASN A 361 -10.65 -5.23 10.90
N ASP A 362 -11.71 -4.41 10.79
CA ASP A 362 -13.06 -4.89 10.47
C ASP A 362 -13.60 -4.13 9.23
N PRO A 363 -13.91 -4.81 8.11
CA PRO A 363 -14.44 -4.15 6.93
C PRO A 363 -15.95 -3.94 7.09
N SER A 364 -16.36 -2.83 7.69
CA SER A 364 -17.66 -2.22 7.34
C SER A 364 -17.89 -0.84 7.98
N SER A 365 -18.39 0.05 7.13
CA SER A 365 -19.25 1.22 7.43
C SER A 365 -18.63 2.62 7.41
N THR A 366 -19.00 3.29 6.31
CA THR A 366 -19.03 4.70 5.92
C THR A 366 -19.51 5.71 6.99
N THR A 367 -19.07 6.97 6.85
CA THR A 367 -19.62 8.21 7.49
C THR A 367 -19.83 9.27 6.39
N PRO A 368 -20.53 10.43 6.59
CA PRO A 368 -21.38 10.91 7.70
C PRO A 368 -22.73 11.58 7.28
N SER A 369 -23.68 11.78 8.22
CA SER A 369 -24.58 12.96 8.23
C SER A 369 -25.29 13.14 9.58
N PHE A 370 -25.44 14.40 9.99
CA PHE A 370 -26.26 14.88 11.11
C PHE A 370 -27.76 14.72 10.81
N ALA A 371 -28.50 14.04 11.68
CA ALA A 371 -29.86 14.38 12.18
C ALA A 371 -30.38 13.24 13.08
N ASP A 372 -31.13 13.60 14.11
CA ASP A 372 -31.74 12.74 15.13
C ASP A 372 -32.50 11.52 14.57
N ILE A 373 -32.38 10.37 15.26
CA ILE A 373 -33.48 9.56 15.83
C ILE A 373 -32.88 8.26 16.41
N SER A 374 -33.29 7.96 17.65
CA SER A 374 -33.06 6.74 18.42
C SER A 374 -33.07 5.43 17.60
N ALA A 375 -31.94 4.73 17.60
CA ALA A 375 -31.90 3.27 17.44
C ALA A 375 -30.65 2.69 18.13
N THR A 376 -30.89 1.61 18.86
CA THR A 376 -30.00 0.92 19.82
C THR A 376 -28.63 0.54 19.24
N GLN A 377 -27.56 1.09 19.81
CA GLN A 377 -26.19 0.62 19.60
C GLN A 377 -25.96 -0.77 20.22
N PRO A 378 -24.97 -1.55 19.74
CA PRO A 378 -24.55 -2.79 20.40
C PRO A 378 -24.00 -2.43 21.78
N VAL A 379 -24.75 -2.77 22.82
CA VAL A 379 -24.38 -2.49 24.20
C VAL A 379 -23.05 -3.20 24.47
N ALA A 380 -22.01 -2.43 24.80
CA ALA A 380 -20.74 -2.97 25.26
C ALA A 380 -21.01 -4.08 26.29
N PRO A 381 -20.38 -5.27 26.15
CA PRO A 381 -20.72 -6.41 26.99
C PRO A 381 -20.56 -6.00 28.46
N ASN A 382 -21.65 -6.13 29.23
CA ASN A 382 -21.60 -5.85 30.65
C ASN A 382 -20.59 -6.78 31.35
N ASP A 383 -20.12 -6.39 32.53
CA ASP A 383 -19.08 -7.09 33.31
C ASP A 383 -19.32 -8.62 33.38
N MET A 384 -20.58 -9.05 33.51
CA MET A 384 -20.93 -10.48 33.59
C MET A 384 -20.88 -11.21 32.25
N THR A 385 -21.12 -10.50 31.15
CA THR A 385 -21.02 -11.04 29.80
C THR A 385 -19.55 -11.28 29.44
N TYR A 386 -18.67 -10.34 29.76
CA TYR A 386 -17.23 -10.52 29.61
C TYR A 386 -16.72 -11.71 30.44
N ALA A 387 -17.09 -11.80 31.72
CA ALA A 387 -16.69 -12.91 32.58
C ALA A 387 -17.18 -14.29 32.07
N ALA A 388 -18.37 -14.34 31.45
CA ALA A 388 -18.89 -15.57 30.86
C ALA A 388 -18.10 -16.00 29.62
N GLN A 389 -17.83 -15.07 28.70
CA GLN A 389 -17.05 -15.33 27.48
C GLN A 389 -15.62 -15.74 27.82
N PHE A 390 -14.98 -15.05 28.77
CA PHE A 390 -13.65 -15.41 29.26
C PHE A 390 -13.65 -16.83 29.82
N LYS A 391 -14.66 -17.20 30.62
CA LYS A 391 -14.77 -18.54 31.19
C LYS A 391 -14.87 -19.62 30.12
N GLU A 392 -15.68 -19.43 29.08
CA GLU A 392 -15.78 -20.38 27.97
C GLU A 392 -14.48 -20.51 27.19
N TYR A 393 -13.86 -19.39 26.83
CA TYR A 393 -12.58 -19.38 26.12
C TYR A 393 -11.45 -20.03 26.93
N TYR A 394 -11.35 -19.70 28.21
CA TYR A 394 -10.30 -20.20 29.09
C TYR A 394 -10.45 -21.71 29.34
N LEU A 395 -11.68 -22.21 29.50
CA LEU A 395 -11.95 -23.63 29.71
C LEU A 395 -11.65 -24.52 28.49
N LYS A 396 -11.60 -23.95 27.27
CA LYS A 396 -11.14 -24.68 26.07
C LYS A 396 -9.66 -25.05 26.15
N ARG A 397 -8.85 -24.25 26.85
CA ARG A 397 -7.40 -24.43 26.96
C ARG A 397 -6.94 -24.98 28.30
N GLN A 398 -7.72 -24.76 29.35
CA GLN A 398 -7.36 -25.10 30.72
C GLN A 398 -8.52 -25.83 31.42
N LYS A 399 -8.22 -26.90 32.16
CA LYS A 399 -9.25 -27.68 32.86
C LYS A 399 -9.98 -26.90 33.96
N ARG A 400 -9.40 -25.80 34.46
CA ARG A 400 -9.96 -25.00 35.56
C ARG A 400 -9.87 -23.50 35.27
N MET A 401 -10.95 -22.80 35.57
CA MET A 401 -11.05 -21.36 35.45
C MET A 401 -10.14 -20.65 36.46
N SER A 402 -9.30 -19.73 35.97
CA SER A 402 -8.52 -18.83 36.83
C SER A 402 -9.23 -17.48 36.96
N TRP A 403 -9.96 -17.30 38.07
CA TRP A 403 -10.66 -16.04 38.36
C TRP A 403 -9.72 -14.86 38.58
N LYS A 404 -8.49 -15.12 39.03
CA LYS A 404 -7.45 -14.11 39.18
C LYS A 404 -7.07 -13.52 37.81
N VAL A 405 -6.75 -14.38 36.85
CA VAL A 405 -6.39 -13.96 35.48
C VAL A 405 -7.58 -13.27 34.81
N CYS A 406 -8.79 -13.83 34.92
CA CYS A 406 -9.99 -13.18 34.40
C CYS A 406 -10.15 -11.75 34.93
N PHE A 407 -9.98 -11.55 36.24
CA PHE A 407 -10.11 -10.25 36.88
C PHE A 407 -9.03 -9.27 36.40
N GLU A 408 -7.76 -9.69 36.38
CA GLU A 408 -6.64 -8.84 35.93
C GLU A 408 -6.85 -8.40 34.48
N THR A 409 -7.12 -9.33 33.56
CA THR A 409 -7.37 -9.02 32.16
C THR A 409 -8.63 -8.16 31.99
N GLY A 410 -9.69 -8.39 32.78
CA GLY A 410 -10.90 -7.56 32.71
C GLY A 410 -10.74 -6.15 33.28
N VAL A 411 -9.82 -5.93 34.23
CA VAL A 411 -9.44 -4.59 34.69
C VAL A 411 -8.64 -3.86 33.61
N GLU A 412 -7.67 -4.55 32.98
CA GLU A 412 -6.87 -4.00 31.86
C GLU A 412 -7.76 -3.59 30.69
N ASN A 413 -8.80 -4.37 30.39
CA ASN A 413 -9.78 -4.06 29.34
C ASN A 413 -10.91 -3.10 29.79
N GLY A 414 -10.86 -2.59 31.02
CA GLY A 414 -11.79 -1.56 31.51
C GLY A 414 -13.18 -2.04 31.94
N TYR A 415 -13.42 -3.36 32.05
CA TYR A 415 -14.70 -3.95 32.45
C TYR A 415 -14.90 -3.91 33.98
N PHE A 416 -13.91 -4.30 34.79
CA PHE A 416 -14.13 -4.54 36.23
C PHE A 416 -13.85 -3.35 37.14
N LYS A 417 -14.50 -2.21 36.88
CA LYS A 417 -14.33 -0.98 37.71
C LYS A 417 -14.95 -1.06 39.10
N SER A 418 -15.98 -1.90 39.26
CA SER A 418 -16.79 -1.99 40.49
C SER A 418 -16.35 -3.11 41.45
N TYR A 419 -15.49 -4.03 41.00
CA TYR A 419 -15.09 -5.21 41.77
C TYR A 419 -13.76 -4.98 42.49
N LYS A 420 -13.73 -5.25 43.80
CA LYS A 420 -12.53 -5.03 44.62
C LYS A 420 -11.43 -6.06 44.36
N ASN A 421 -11.78 -7.28 43.96
CA ASN A 421 -10.85 -8.37 43.69
C ASN A 421 -11.52 -9.54 42.95
N ALA A 422 -10.70 -10.49 42.47
CA ALA A 422 -11.14 -11.71 41.80
C ALA A 422 -12.17 -12.54 42.59
N SER A 423 -12.07 -12.57 43.92
CA SER A 423 -13.02 -13.29 44.77
C SER A 423 -14.41 -12.65 44.73
N SER A 424 -14.50 -11.32 44.76
CA SER A 424 -15.77 -10.59 44.65
C SER A 424 -16.45 -10.78 43.29
N LEU A 425 -15.65 -10.79 42.20
CA LEU A 425 -16.12 -11.09 40.85
C LEU A 425 -16.69 -12.52 40.76
N LYS A 426 -15.93 -13.51 41.26
CA LYS A 426 -16.35 -14.92 41.26
C LYS A 426 -17.66 -15.13 42.02
N SER A 427 -17.79 -14.57 43.22
CA SER A 427 -19.02 -14.69 44.02
C SER A 427 -20.23 -14.13 43.28
N THR A 428 -20.08 -12.92 42.72
CA THR A 428 -21.15 -12.24 41.97
C THR A 428 -21.54 -13.01 40.70
N PHE A 429 -20.56 -13.53 39.96
CA PHE A 429 -20.82 -14.35 38.78
C PHE A 429 -21.58 -15.63 39.11
N ASN A 430 -21.16 -16.34 40.16
CA ASN A 430 -21.83 -17.58 40.59
C ASN A 430 -23.27 -17.30 41.06
N GLU A 431 -23.49 -16.19 41.77
CA GLU A 431 -24.84 -15.78 42.16
C GLU A 431 -25.72 -15.49 40.94
N ALA A 432 -25.19 -14.81 39.93
CA ALA A 432 -25.89 -14.54 38.68
C ALA A 432 -26.25 -15.82 37.91
N GLN A 433 -25.35 -16.81 37.87
CA GLN A 433 -25.61 -18.11 37.23
C GLN A 433 -26.66 -18.91 38.00
N ASN A 434 -26.59 -18.94 39.33
CA ASN A 434 -27.59 -19.60 40.18
C ASN A 434 -28.98 -18.97 40.04
N LYS A 435 -29.06 -17.64 39.91
CA LYS A 435 -30.33 -16.94 39.64
C LYS A 435 -30.89 -17.29 38.25
N LYS A 436 -30.04 -17.47 37.23
CA LYS A 436 -30.49 -17.92 35.89
C LYS A 436 -31.00 -19.36 35.90
N LEU A 437 -30.38 -20.24 36.69
CA LEU A 437 -30.81 -21.64 36.84
C LEU A 437 -32.14 -21.79 37.57
N LYS A 438 -32.47 -20.90 38.51
CA LYS A 438 -33.76 -20.89 39.22
C LYS A 438 -34.92 -20.27 38.43
N LYS A 439 -34.62 -19.59 37.32
CA LYS A 439 -35.62 -18.95 36.43
C LYS A 439 -35.94 -19.79 35.19
N LYS A 440 -35.21 -20.88 34.98
CA LYS A 440 -35.58 -21.97 34.07
C LYS A 440 -36.27 -23.04 34.89
#